data_AF-A0A9D1M548-F1
#
_entry.id   AF-A0A9D1M548-F1
#
_cell.length_a   1.000
_cell.length_b   1.000
_cell.length_c   1.000
_cell.angle_alpha   90.00
_cell.angle_beta   90.00
_cell.angle_gamma   90.00
#
_symmetry.space_group_name_H-M   'P 1'
#
loop_
_entity.id
_entity.type
_entity.pdbx_description
1 polymer ?
#
loop_
_entity_poly.entity_id
_entity_poly.type
_entity_poly.pdbx_seq_one_letter_code
_entity_poly.pdbx_strand_id
1 'polypeptide(L)'
;MDDRYIFHWKELPFDGAYYLAEELYSARRQKKLSLEEVSRATGIPPVRIDAQEVMSADIDFHIIARLLDFYRIKLGLSKGFFPGLPQNYQKKYFRN
;
A
#
# COMPACT_ATOMS: atom_id res chain seq x y z
N MET A 1 -16.50 8.43 -0.83
CA MET A 1 -15.61 7.29 -1.11
C MET A 1 -16.16 6.11 -0.34
N ASP A 2 -15.89 4.90 -0.79
CA ASP A 2 -16.31 3.68 -0.12
C ASP A 2 -15.24 3.35 0.94
N ASP A 3 -15.60 3.41 2.22
CA ASP A 3 -14.67 3.20 3.33
C ASP A 3 -14.27 1.72 3.50
N ARG A 4 -14.78 0.84 2.63
CA ARG A 4 -14.34 -0.56 2.56
C ARG A 4 -12.82 -0.61 2.32
N TYR A 5 -12.13 -1.39 3.15
CA TYR A 5 -10.67 -1.61 3.09
C TYR A 5 -9.82 -0.38 3.42
N ILE A 6 -10.38 0.57 4.18
CA ILE A 6 -9.59 1.53 4.94
C ILE A 6 -9.30 0.92 6.32
N PHE A 7 -8.02 0.88 6.70
CA PHE A 7 -7.57 0.31 7.96
C PHE A 7 -6.89 1.39 8.79
N HIS A 8 -7.38 1.60 10.01
CA HIS A 8 -6.75 2.53 10.93
C HIS A 8 -5.40 1.97 11.38
N TRP A 9 -4.31 2.64 11.03
CA TRP A 9 -2.97 2.11 11.28
C TRP A 9 -2.69 1.90 12.77
N LYS A 10 -3.36 2.65 13.64
CA LYS A 10 -3.29 2.50 15.11
C LYS A 10 -3.93 1.22 15.64
N GLU A 11 -4.81 0.61 14.86
CA GLU A 11 -5.49 -0.65 15.20
C GLU A 11 -4.75 -1.87 14.65
N LEU A 12 -3.73 -1.63 13.82
CA LEU A 12 -2.89 -2.67 13.24
C LEU A 12 -1.60 -2.85 14.05
N PRO A 13 -0.99 -4.06 14.03
CA PRO A 13 0.35 -4.25 14.58
C PRO A 13 1.33 -3.25 13.94
N PHE A 14 1.98 -2.41 14.76
CA PHE A 14 2.84 -1.32 14.29
C PHE A 14 3.93 -1.80 13.32
N ASP A 15 4.55 -2.94 13.63
CA ASP A 15 5.60 -3.55 12.79
C ASP A 15 5.11 -3.85 11.36
N GLY A 16 3.85 -4.27 11.21
CA GLY A 16 3.28 -4.57 9.90
C GLY A 16 2.93 -3.31 9.11
N ALA A 17 2.44 -2.26 9.76
CA ALA A 17 2.15 -0.99 9.11
C ALA A 17 3.45 -0.28 8.67
N TYR A 18 4.50 -0.36 9.50
CA TYR A 18 5.84 0.09 9.15
C TYR A 18 6.41 -0.69 7.98
N TYR A 19 6.32 -2.02 8.00
CA TYR A 19 6.80 -2.86 6.90
C TYR A 19 6.09 -2.58 5.58
N LEU A 20 4.77 -2.34 5.61
CA LEU A 20 4.02 -1.94 4.42
C LEU A 20 4.57 -0.64 3.83
N ALA A 21 4.70 0.40 4.66
CA ALA A 21 5.17 1.71 4.23
C ALA A 21 6.59 1.63 3.66
N GLU A 22 7.46 0.88 4.32
CA GLU A 22 8.83 0.60 3.90
C GLU A 22 8.89 -0.14 2.56
N GLU A 23 8.06 -1.17 2.34
CA GLU A 23 8.00 -1.88 1.05
C GLU A 23 7.60 -0.95 -0.11
N LEU A 24 6.61 -0.08 0.10
CA LEU A 24 6.16 0.89 -0.93
C LEU A 24 7.24 1.92 -1.23
N TYR A 25 7.80 2.54 -0.19
CA TYR A 25 8.87 3.53 -0.31
C TYR A 25 10.09 2.93 -1.02
N SER A 26 10.55 1.78 -0.55
CA SER A 26 11.69 1.07 -1.13
C SER A 26 11.45 0.71 -2.59
N ALA A 27 10.26 0.23 -2.96
CA ALA A 27 9.94 -0.08 -4.35
C ALA A 27 9.99 1.14 -5.27
N ARG A 28 9.47 2.30 -4.82
CA ARG A 28 9.55 3.55 -5.56
C ARG A 28 11.00 4.02 -5.74
N ARG A 29 11.78 3.99 -4.65
CA ARG A 29 13.17 4.45 -4.63
C ARG A 29 14.09 3.56 -5.46
N GLN A 30 13.90 2.24 -5.44
CA GLN A 30 14.66 1.30 -6.29
C GLN A 30 14.44 1.57 -7.78
N LYS A 31 13.21 1.98 -8.16
CA LYS A 31 12.88 2.39 -9.53
C LYS A 31 13.26 3.83 -9.86
N LYS A 32 13.83 4.57 -8.89
CA LYS A 32 14.25 5.98 -8.99
C LYS A 32 13.11 6.92 -9.41
N LEU A 33 11.89 6.63 -8.97
CA LEU A 33 10.70 7.42 -9.32
C LEU A 33 10.41 8.52 -8.28
N SER A 34 10.05 9.70 -8.78
CA SER A 34 9.43 10.77 -7.99
C SER A 34 7.96 10.45 -7.68
N LEU A 35 7.40 11.11 -6.66
CA LEU A 35 5.97 10.99 -6.36
C LEU A 35 5.09 11.48 -7.52
N GLU A 36 5.54 12.49 -8.27
CA GLU A 36 4.82 13.03 -9.42
C GLU A 36 4.73 12.04 -10.59
N GLU A 37 5.79 11.28 -10.85
CA GLU A 37 5.78 10.25 -11.89
C GLU A 37 4.82 9.10 -11.53
N VAL A 38 4.83 8.68 -10.26
CA VAL A 38 3.90 7.66 -9.77
C VAL A 38 2.46 8.19 -9.84
N SER A 39 2.24 9.44 -9.45
CA SER A 39 0.94 10.11 -9.53
C SER A 39 0.40 10.13 -10.95
N ARG A 40 1.21 10.57 -11.93
CA ARG A 40 0.84 10.60 -13.35
C ARG A 40 0.48 9.21 -13.88
N ALA A 41 1.19 8.17 -13.45
CA ALA A 41 0.98 6.81 -13.94
C ALA A 41 -0.22 6.11 -13.28
N THR A 42 -0.54 6.44 -12.02
CA THR A 42 -1.55 5.73 -11.22
C THR A 42 -2.85 6.52 -11.01
N GLY A 43 -2.83 7.83 -11.29
CA GLY A 43 -3.89 8.77 -10.96
C GLY A 43 -4.06 9.04 -9.46
N ILE A 44 -3.11 8.60 -8.62
CA ILE A 44 -3.14 8.84 -7.16
C ILE A 44 -2.41 10.16 -6.87
N PRO A 45 -3.03 11.12 -6.15
CA PRO A 45 -2.35 12.36 -5.80
C PRO A 45 -1.03 12.11 -5.04
N PRO A 46 0.05 12.88 -5.31
CA PRO A 46 1.36 12.70 -4.67
C PRO A 46 1.29 12.63 -3.14
N VAL A 47 0.47 13.51 -2.53
CA VAL A 47 0.25 13.55 -1.08
C VAL A 47 -0.35 12.26 -0.52
N ARG A 48 -1.19 11.56 -1.29
CA ARG A 48 -1.77 10.29 -0.85
C ARG A 48 -0.78 9.14 -0.99
N ILE A 49 0.12 9.19 -1.97
CA ILE A 49 1.22 8.22 -2.11
C ILE A 49 2.18 8.39 -0.93
N ASP A 50 2.63 9.63 -0.69
CA ASP A 50 3.51 9.99 0.42
C ASP A 50 2.93 9.53 1.75
N ALA A 51 1.64 9.80 2.00
CA ALA A 51 0.99 9.41 3.24
C ALA A 51 1.00 7.89 3.52
N GLN A 52 0.92 7.04 2.49
CA GLN A 52 1.06 5.59 2.65
C GLN A 52 2.52 5.17 2.86
N GLU A 53 3.49 5.89 2.26
CA GLU A 53 4.92 5.61 2.40
C GLU A 53 5.53 6.10 3.72
N VAL A 54 4.91 7.08 4.39
CA VAL A 54 5.37 7.64 5.68
C VAL A 54 4.44 7.34 6.86
N MET A 55 3.42 6.51 6.66
CA MET A 55 2.42 6.15 7.70
C MET A 55 1.70 7.34 8.33
N SER A 56 1.49 8.43 7.58
CA SER A 56 0.88 9.65 8.11
C SER A 56 -0.65 9.68 7.97
N ALA A 57 -1.24 8.63 7.40
CA ALA A 57 -2.68 8.45 7.25
C ALA A 57 -3.09 6.99 7.46
N ASP A 58 -4.40 6.75 7.53
CA ASP A 58 -4.96 5.41 7.50
C ASP A 58 -4.59 4.69 6.19
N ILE A 59 -4.49 3.37 6.27
CA ILE A 59 -4.08 2.55 5.14
C ILE A 59 -5.29 2.32 4.24
N ASP A 60 -5.22 2.85 3.02
CA ASP A 60 -6.26 2.66 2.00
C ASP A 60 -5.81 1.56 1.03
N PHE A 61 -6.37 0.35 1.17
CA PHE A 61 -5.91 -0.78 0.37
C PHE A 61 -6.17 -0.62 -1.13
N HIS A 62 -7.08 0.27 -1.55
CA HIS A 62 -7.24 0.57 -2.97
C HIS A 62 -6.03 1.33 -3.53
N ILE A 63 -5.46 2.25 -2.74
CA ILE A 63 -4.19 2.90 -3.09
C ILE A 63 -3.07 1.88 -3.08
N ILE A 64 -2.97 1.07 -2.02
CA ILE A 64 -1.94 0.03 -1.91
C ILE A 64 -1.98 -0.87 -3.15
N ALA A 65 -3.15 -1.41 -3.50
CA ALA A 65 -3.31 -2.29 -4.66
C ALA A 65 -2.83 -1.65 -5.99
N ARG A 66 -3.14 -0.38 -6.23
CA ARG A 66 -2.68 0.35 -7.41
C ARG A 66 -1.16 0.55 -7.41
N LEU A 67 -0.58 0.89 -6.26
CA LEU A 67 0.87 1.04 -6.12
C LEU A 67 1.58 -0.30 -6.31
N LEU A 68 1.05 -1.39 -5.75
CA LEU A 68 1.58 -2.74 -5.92
C LEU A 68 1.54 -3.18 -7.39
N ASP A 69 0.43 -2.93 -8.09
CA ASP A 69 0.29 -3.21 -9.52
C ASP A 69 1.31 -2.41 -10.35
N PHE A 70 1.45 -1.11 -10.06
CA PHE A 70 2.38 -0.23 -10.77
C PHE A 70 3.84 -0.61 -10.51
N TYR A 71 4.21 -0.87 -9.26
CA TYR A 71 5.56 -1.30 -8.89
C TYR A 71 5.86 -2.75 -9.28
N ARG A 72 4.82 -3.54 -9.59
CA ARG A 72 4.87 -4.98 -9.89
C ARG A 72 5.47 -5.78 -8.74
N ILE A 73 5.01 -5.51 -7.53
CA ILE A 73 5.46 -6.19 -6.30
C ILE A 73 4.28 -6.84 -5.58
N LYS A 74 4.59 -7.84 -4.76
CA LYS A 74 3.65 -8.45 -3.80
C LYS A 74 4.15 -8.20 -2.39
N LEU A 75 3.24 -8.06 -1.44
CA LEU A 75 3.53 -7.85 -0.03
C LEU A 75 4.18 -9.08 0.61
N GLY A 76 5.20 -8.83 1.42
CA GLY A 76 5.80 -9.81 2.33
C GLY A 76 4.98 -10.06 3.61
N LEU A 77 3.87 -9.35 3.78
CA LEU A 77 2.98 -9.45 4.94
C LEU A 77 2.11 -10.72 4.92
N SER A 78 1.65 -11.14 6.10
CA SER A 78 0.61 -12.17 6.22
C SER A 78 -0.72 -11.66 5.68
N LYS A 79 -1.47 -12.53 4.98
CA LYS A 79 -2.86 -12.25 4.55
C LYS A 79 -3.78 -11.81 5.70
N GLY A 80 -3.50 -12.26 6.92
CA GLY A 80 -4.26 -11.90 8.12
C GLY A 80 -4.05 -10.45 8.59
N PHE A 81 -3.07 -9.74 8.04
CA PHE A 81 -2.80 -8.34 8.40
C PHE A 81 -3.93 -7.39 7.96
N PHE A 82 -4.64 -7.75 6.88
CA PHE A 82 -5.76 -6.96 6.36
C PHE A 82 -7.06 -7.78 6.47
N PRO A 83 -7.74 -7.74 7.63
CA PRO A 83 -8.96 -8.51 7.82
C PRO A 83 -10.05 -8.09 6.83
N GLY A 84 -10.82 -9.06 6.34
CA GLY A 84 -11.94 -8.80 5.43
C GLY A 84 -11.56 -8.49 3.97
N LEU A 85 -10.27 -8.49 3.60
CA LEU A 85 -9.88 -8.39 2.19
C LEU A 85 -10.43 -9.59 1.38
N PRO A 86 -11.03 -9.36 0.20
CA PRO A 86 -11.52 -10.43 -0.66
C PRO A 86 -10.42 -11.38 -1.12
N GLN A 87 -10.79 -12.64 -1.37
CA GLN A 87 -9.83 -13.70 -1.72
C GLN A 87 -9.01 -13.40 -2.98
N ASN A 88 -9.57 -12.69 -3.95
CA ASN A 88 -8.84 -12.26 -5.16
C ASN A 88 -7.71 -11.27 -4.83
N TYR A 89 -7.94 -10.32 -3.91
CA TYR A 89 -6.90 -9.41 -3.42
C TYR A 89 -5.81 -10.19 -2.68
N GLN A 90 -6.20 -11.11 -1.79
CA GLN A 90 -5.25 -11.95 -1.05
C GLN A 90 -4.34 -12.77 -1.99
N LYS A 91 -4.90 -13.39 -3.04
CA LYS A 91 -4.13 -14.16 -4.02
C LYS A 91 -3.20 -13.30 -4.88
N LYS A 92 -3.66 -12.10 -5.24
CA LYS A 92 -2.92 -11.21 -6.15
C LYS A 92 -1.76 -10.50 -5.46
N TYR A 93 -1.98 -9.98 -4.26
CA TYR A 93 -1.09 -8.98 -3.66
C TYR A 93 -0.21 -9.50 -2.54
N PHE A 94 -0.37 -10.74 -2.07
CA PHE A 94 0.44 -11.32 -0.99
C PHE A 94 1.30 -12.47 -1.52
N ARG A 95 2.55 -12.57 -1.04
CA ARG A 95 3.47 -13.65 -1.44
C ARG A 95 3.06 -15.01 -0.86
N ASN A 96 2.49 -15.01 0.36
CA ASN A 96 2.16 -16.21 1.13
C ASN A 96 0.66 -16.32 1.38
#